data_AF-W7N228-F1
#
_entry.id   AF-W7N228-F1
#
_cell.length_a   1.000
_cell.length_b   1.000
_cell.length_c   1.000
_cell.angle_alpha   90.00
_cell.angle_beta   90.00
_cell.angle_gamma   90.00
#
_symmetry.space_group_name_H-M   'P 1'
#
loop_
_entity.id
_entity.type
_entity.pdbx_description
1 polymer ?
#
loop_
_entity_poly.entity_id
_entity_poly.type
_entity_poly.pdbx_seq_one_letter_code
_entity_poly.pdbx_strand_id
1 'polypeptide(L)'
;MLFGYNSNVAFGTSTAGLAEQADNLLNRLSSKRAGAPDRPVIFVCHSLGGLVVKRALSTSRGDNTYCSIFDSTFGVVFFGTPHHGGNGAGLGAIAASITRAVLGNPSNSFLEALTRESNFLSVITDDFSQLLEKLYFISFFETRPLGNTRQIVVDRTSATLGLGREREKQIALDADHARICKFANSDDPMYQQVEDNIAQMVDAAISKTKQKNEDSKKRLDNITAILGSDNKVAQHGRSNSSLVTGDVNHTQQYGDNNKSTVEGRGNVTMQISSNEYYGLWETLRGYFVTQPVGPWMNNQPLENNPEAR
;
A
#
# COMPACT_ATOMS: atom_id res chain seq x y z
N MET A 1 16.08 7.83 2.14
CA MET A 1 16.15 8.98 3.08
C MET A 1 16.48 8.42 4.44
N LEU A 2 17.49 8.94 5.13
CA LEU A 2 17.73 8.60 6.53
C LEU A 2 16.95 9.57 7.42
N PHE A 3 16.21 9.05 8.39
CA PHE A 3 15.49 9.85 9.38
C PHE A 3 15.98 9.47 10.77
N GLY A 4 16.73 10.38 11.40
CA GLY A 4 17.06 10.31 12.81
C GLY A 4 16.08 11.14 13.61
N TYR A 5 15.68 10.64 14.78
CA TYR A 5 14.84 11.35 15.74
C TYR A 5 15.46 11.23 17.13
N ASN A 6 15.19 12.21 17.99
CA ASN A 6 15.63 12.13 19.37
C ASN A 6 14.72 11.16 20.14
N SER A 7 15.21 9.96 20.42
CA SER A 7 14.42 8.93 21.10
C SER A 7 14.01 9.33 22.53
N ASN A 8 14.79 10.20 23.19
CA ASN A 8 14.42 10.73 24.50
C ASN A 8 13.23 11.70 24.42
N VAL A 9 13.07 12.44 23.34
CA VAL A 9 11.91 13.35 23.17
C VAL A 9 10.73 12.56 22.62
N ALA A 10 10.95 11.73 21.61
CA ALA A 10 9.90 10.95 20.97
C ALA A 10 9.15 10.02 21.92
N PHE A 11 9.85 9.47 22.91
CA PHE A 11 9.30 8.49 23.85
C PHE A 11 9.29 8.98 25.30
N GLY A 12 9.93 10.12 25.61
CA GLY A 12 10.03 10.65 26.97
C GLY A 12 9.02 11.71 27.33
N THR A 13 8.29 12.25 26.34
CA THR A 13 7.37 13.38 26.53
C THR A 13 5.95 13.08 26.10
N SER A 14 5.47 11.83 26.27
CA SER A 14 4.09 11.38 25.98
C SER A 14 3.75 11.19 24.49
N THR A 15 2.48 10.87 24.24
CA THR A 15 1.85 10.71 22.92
C THR A 15 2.14 11.84 21.93
N ALA A 16 2.26 13.06 22.45
CA ALA A 16 2.60 14.25 21.67
C ALA A 16 3.99 14.16 21.05
N GLY A 17 4.99 13.62 21.77
CA GLY A 17 6.35 13.48 21.26
C GLY A 17 6.44 12.50 20.09
N LEU A 18 5.71 11.37 20.17
CA LEU A 18 5.68 10.41 19.08
C LEU A 18 4.91 10.94 17.86
N ALA A 19 3.77 11.59 18.09
CA ALA A 19 2.99 12.21 17.01
C ALA A 19 3.82 13.29 16.30
N GLU A 20 4.53 14.13 17.05
CA GLU A 20 5.41 15.15 16.48
C GLU A 20 6.53 14.53 15.64
N GLN A 21 7.13 13.41 16.08
CA GLN A 21 8.13 12.72 15.25
C GLN A 21 7.52 12.08 13.99
N ALA A 22 6.29 11.56 14.08
CA ALA A 22 5.57 11.04 12.93
C ALA A 22 5.26 12.15 11.92
N ASP A 23 4.79 13.30 12.39
CA ASP A 23 4.50 14.46 11.54
C ASP A 23 5.77 15.03 10.90
N ASN A 24 6.87 15.10 11.65
CA ASN A 24 8.18 15.47 11.11
C ASN A 24 8.67 14.50 10.05
N LEU A 25 8.45 13.19 10.24
CA LEU A 25 8.75 12.16 9.25
C LEU A 25 7.92 12.37 7.97
N LEU A 26 6.61 12.55 8.10
CA LEU A 26 5.69 12.78 6.98
C LEU A 26 6.03 14.04 6.19
N ASN A 27 6.28 15.16 6.87
CA ASN A 27 6.69 16.42 6.25
C ASN A 27 7.97 16.29 5.42
N ARG A 28 9.01 15.67 5.99
CA ARG A 28 10.28 15.46 5.29
C ARG A 28 10.13 14.51 4.12
N LEU A 29 9.37 13.43 4.30
CA LEU A 29 9.15 12.43 3.27
C LEU A 29 8.34 13.00 2.10
N SER A 30 7.27 13.75 2.39
CA SER A 30 6.47 14.48 1.40
C SER A 30 7.34 15.42 0.57
N SER A 31 8.14 16.25 1.24
CA SER A 31 9.07 17.17 0.58
C SER A 31 10.08 16.47 -0.32
N LYS A 32 10.65 15.34 0.13
CA LYS A 32 11.62 14.55 -0.66
C LYS A 32 10.98 13.82 -1.85
N ARG A 33 9.66 13.67 -1.85
CA ARG A 33 8.90 12.94 -2.87
C ARG A 33 8.05 13.84 -3.76
N ALA A 34 8.16 15.17 -3.62
CA ALA A 34 7.38 16.12 -4.43
C ALA A 34 7.50 15.86 -5.95
N GLY A 35 8.67 15.43 -6.43
CA GLY A 35 8.88 15.08 -7.85
C GLY A 35 8.50 13.65 -8.26
N ALA A 36 8.12 12.79 -7.31
CA ALA A 36 7.75 11.39 -7.55
C ALA A 36 6.78 10.87 -6.47
N PRO A 37 5.56 11.43 -6.37
CA PRO A 37 4.62 11.14 -5.30
C PRO A 37 4.12 9.69 -5.30
N ASP A 38 4.09 9.02 -6.46
CA ASP A 38 3.62 7.64 -6.63
C ASP A 38 4.71 6.56 -6.53
N ARG A 39 5.99 6.97 -6.33
CA ARG A 39 7.10 6.01 -6.29
C ARG A 39 6.94 5.08 -5.08
N PRO A 40 7.01 3.75 -5.19
CA PRO A 40 6.86 2.88 -4.03
C PRO A 40 7.76 3.25 -2.85
N VAL A 41 7.20 3.18 -1.64
CA VAL A 41 7.91 3.40 -0.37
C VAL A 41 8.05 2.07 0.35
N ILE A 42 9.27 1.79 0.79
CA ILE A 42 9.54 0.77 1.80
C ILE A 42 10.18 1.49 2.99
N PHE A 43 9.58 1.33 4.16
CA PHE A 43 10.17 1.82 5.40
C PHE A 43 11.09 0.77 5.98
N VAL A 44 12.28 1.19 6.41
CA VAL A 44 13.22 0.34 7.15
C VAL A 44 13.44 1.00 8.49
N CYS A 45 13.09 0.30 9.56
CA CYS A 45 13.03 0.89 10.88
C CYS A 45 13.61 -0.05 11.94
N HIS A 46 14.32 0.55 12.88
CA HIS A 46 14.92 -0.14 14.02
C HIS A 46 14.19 0.24 15.29
N SER A 47 13.88 -0.77 16.09
CA SER A 47 13.41 -0.62 17.44
C SER A 47 12.17 0.30 17.52
N LEU A 48 12.20 1.29 18.40
CA LEU A 48 11.12 2.26 18.60
C LEU A 48 10.81 3.09 17.34
N GLY A 49 11.71 3.17 16.37
CA GLY A 49 11.48 3.87 15.10
C GLY A 49 10.33 3.24 14.31
N GLY A 50 10.08 1.94 14.50
CA GLY A 50 8.92 1.28 13.90
C GLY A 50 7.60 1.81 14.44
N LEU A 51 7.54 2.25 15.69
CA LEU A 51 6.34 2.88 16.27
C LEU A 51 6.08 4.27 15.68
N VAL A 52 7.15 5.03 15.39
CA VAL A 52 7.06 6.32 14.67
C VAL A 52 6.46 6.09 13.28
N VAL A 53 6.96 5.07 12.55
CA VAL A 53 6.44 4.71 11.22
C VAL A 53 4.99 4.24 11.29
N LYS A 54 4.62 3.40 12.26
CA LYS A 54 3.22 2.99 12.46
C LYS A 54 2.31 4.21 12.65
N ARG A 55 2.69 5.14 13.54
CA ARG A 55 1.92 6.37 13.77
C ARG A 55 1.84 7.23 12.50
N ALA A 56 2.94 7.42 11.80
CA ALA A 56 2.98 8.19 10.55
C ALA A 56 2.05 7.58 9.48
N LEU A 57 2.06 6.26 9.32
CA LEU A 57 1.18 5.57 8.37
C LEU A 57 -0.29 5.71 8.76
N SER A 58 -0.63 5.54 10.04
CA SER A 58 -1.99 5.77 10.54
C SER A 58 -2.45 7.21 10.32
N THR A 59 -1.61 8.21 10.60
CA THR A 59 -1.92 9.63 10.34
C THR A 59 -2.10 9.91 8.85
N SER A 60 -1.26 9.34 7.99
CA SER A 60 -1.31 9.59 6.55
C SER A 60 -2.51 8.94 5.85
N ARG A 61 -3.15 7.96 6.47
CA ARG A 61 -4.32 7.28 5.90
C ARG A 61 -5.54 8.21 5.94
N GLY A 62 -5.97 8.68 4.77
CA GLY A 62 -7.15 9.56 4.64
C GLY A 62 -6.85 11.04 4.88
N ASP A 63 -5.59 11.41 5.10
CA ASP A 63 -5.15 12.81 5.16
C ASP A 63 -4.86 13.34 3.75
N ASN A 64 -5.41 14.50 3.39
CA ASN A 64 -5.24 15.07 2.04
C ASN A 64 -3.79 15.45 1.71
N THR A 65 -2.98 15.75 2.72
CA THR A 65 -1.58 16.18 2.55
C THR A 65 -0.66 14.98 2.38
N TYR A 66 -0.91 13.90 3.15
CA TYR A 66 -0.01 12.77 3.26
C TYR A 66 -0.55 11.46 2.68
N CYS A 67 -1.77 11.42 2.14
CA CYS A 67 -2.38 10.19 1.57
C CYS A 67 -1.47 9.48 0.57
N SER A 68 -0.77 10.23 -0.27
CA SER A 68 0.16 9.68 -1.27
C SER A 68 1.29 8.86 -0.64
N ILE A 69 1.69 9.16 0.60
CA ILE A 69 2.70 8.39 1.34
C ILE A 69 2.12 7.03 1.70
N PHE A 70 0.93 6.99 2.31
CA PHE A 70 0.26 5.72 2.63
C PHE A 70 -0.01 4.91 1.37
N ASP A 71 -0.55 5.53 0.33
CA ASP A 71 -0.93 4.85 -0.91
C ASP A 71 0.26 4.31 -1.70
N SER A 72 1.40 4.97 -1.61
CA SER A 72 2.64 4.50 -2.22
C SER A 72 3.43 3.55 -1.32
N THR A 73 3.04 3.36 -0.06
CA THR A 73 3.76 2.44 0.83
C THR A 73 3.45 1.01 0.42
N PHE A 74 4.50 0.28 0.05
CA PHE A 74 4.43 -1.13 -0.30
C PHE A 74 4.63 -2.02 0.93
N GLY A 75 5.58 -1.65 1.80
CA GLY A 75 5.89 -2.47 2.96
C GLY A 75 6.77 -1.79 4.00
N VAL A 76 6.93 -2.49 5.12
CA VAL A 76 7.73 -2.04 6.27
C VAL A 76 8.63 -3.18 6.75
N VAL A 77 9.90 -2.84 6.97
CA VAL A 77 10.93 -3.73 7.50
C VAL A 77 11.24 -3.30 8.93
N PHE A 78 10.92 -4.16 9.89
CA PHE A 78 11.14 -3.96 11.31
C PHE A 78 12.38 -4.72 11.79
N PHE A 79 13.23 -4.06 12.57
CA PHE A 79 14.33 -4.67 13.31
C PHE A 79 14.08 -4.53 14.80
N GLY A 80 13.65 -5.58 15.48
CA GLY A 80 13.38 -5.58 16.92
C GLY A 80 12.38 -4.51 17.36
N THR A 81 11.36 -4.19 16.54
CA THR A 81 10.35 -3.21 16.92
C THR A 81 9.36 -3.85 17.90
N PRO A 82 9.16 -3.27 19.10
CA PRO A 82 8.22 -3.84 20.06
C PRO A 82 6.78 -3.50 19.66
N HIS A 83 6.10 -4.40 18.95
CA HIS A 83 4.74 -4.21 18.45
C HIS A 83 3.67 -4.38 19.52
N HIS A 84 3.91 -5.27 20.48
CA HIS A 84 3.06 -5.47 21.66
C HIS A 84 3.91 -5.87 22.87
N GLY A 85 3.31 -5.93 24.06
CA GLY A 85 4.00 -6.46 25.24
C GLY A 85 4.46 -7.90 25.01
N GLY A 86 5.33 -8.39 25.89
CA GLY A 86 5.90 -9.73 25.78
C GLY A 86 6.44 -10.23 27.12
N ASN A 87 6.39 -11.55 27.34
CA ASN A 87 6.84 -12.22 28.58
C ASN A 87 6.34 -11.57 29.90
N GLY A 88 5.10 -11.08 29.93
CA GLY A 88 4.51 -10.41 31.10
C GLY A 88 4.97 -8.96 31.31
N ALA A 89 5.84 -8.43 30.45
CA ALA A 89 6.26 -7.04 30.45
C ALA A 89 5.40 -6.20 29.49
N GLY A 90 4.93 -5.05 29.98
CA GLY A 90 4.28 -4.05 29.15
C GLY A 90 5.26 -3.38 28.18
N LEU A 91 4.73 -2.81 27.09
CA LEU A 91 5.53 -2.12 26.07
C LEU A 91 6.44 -1.01 26.65
N GLY A 92 6.01 -0.34 27.71
CA GLY A 92 6.81 0.65 28.41
C GLY A 92 8.09 0.08 29.05
N ALA A 93 8.00 -1.10 29.65
CA ALA A 93 9.17 -1.79 30.22
C ALA A 93 10.14 -2.25 29.12
N ILE A 94 9.62 -2.71 27.98
CA ILE A 94 10.42 -3.08 26.81
C ILE A 94 11.14 -1.84 26.26
N ALA A 95 10.42 -0.74 26.07
CA ALA A 95 11.00 0.51 25.59
C ALA A 95 12.05 1.07 26.57
N ALA A 96 11.85 0.90 27.88
CA ALA A 96 12.85 1.24 28.90
C ALA A 96 14.13 0.40 28.76
N SER A 97 14.00 -0.90 28.51
CA SER A 97 15.13 -1.81 28.26
C SER A 97 15.87 -1.47 26.98
N ILE A 98 15.15 -1.14 25.90
CA ILE A 98 15.75 -0.62 24.66
C ILE A 98 16.53 0.67 24.92
N THR A 99 15.94 1.60 25.66
CA THR A 99 16.58 2.89 25.95
C THR A 99 17.88 2.68 26.73
N ARG A 100 17.88 1.80 27.74
CA ARG A 100 19.10 1.39 28.44
C ARG A 100 20.11 0.73 27.49
N ALA A 101 19.65 -0.12 26.59
CA ALA A 101 20.50 -0.82 25.62
C ALA A 101 21.21 0.10 24.63
N VAL A 102 20.49 1.11 24.14
CA VAL A 102 20.94 1.98 23.05
C VAL A 102 21.62 3.25 23.58
N LEU A 103 21.12 3.81 24.69
CA LEU A 103 21.57 5.09 25.25
C LEU A 103 22.37 4.94 26.56
N GLY A 104 22.50 3.71 27.09
CA GLY A 104 23.24 3.43 28.32
C GLY A 104 22.45 3.81 29.58
N ASN A 105 22.57 5.05 30.04
CA ASN A 105 22.00 5.55 31.30
C ASN A 105 21.02 6.72 31.07
N PRO A 106 19.81 6.47 30.56
CA PRO A 106 18.74 7.46 30.55
C PRO A 106 18.30 7.82 31.99
N SER A 107 17.67 8.99 32.19
CA SER A 107 17.18 9.38 33.51
C SER A 107 16.06 8.44 34.00
N ASN A 108 16.00 8.18 35.31
CA ASN A 108 14.97 7.31 35.90
C ASN A 108 13.55 7.87 35.69
N SER A 109 13.39 9.20 35.67
CA SER A 109 12.11 9.85 35.37
C SER A 109 11.61 9.56 33.96
N PHE A 110 12.52 9.43 32.98
CA PHE A 110 12.19 9.06 31.61
C PHE A 110 11.69 7.60 31.53
N LEU A 111 12.38 6.69 32.23
CA LEU A 111 12.00 5.28 32.26
C LEU A 111 10.64 5.06 32.97
N GLU A 112 10.35 5.85 34.01
CA GLU A 112 9.05 5.82 34.70
C GLU A 112 7.90 6.34 33.82
N ALA A 113 8.10 7.43 33.08
CA ALA A 113 7.08 7.97 32.17
C ALA A 113 6.70 6.96 31.08
N LEU A 114 7.72 6.33 30.49
CA LEU A 114 7.58 5.30 29.46
C LEU A 114 6.82 4.06 29.96
N THR A 115 7.01 3.71 31.24
CA THR A 115 6.36 2.54 31.88
C THR A 115 4.91 2.84 32.29
N ARG A 116 4.61 4.07 32.72
CA ARG A 116 3.25 4.46 33.18
C ARG A 116 2.25 4.60 32.03
N GLU A 117 2.69 4.90 30.81
CA GLU A 117 1.81 5.10 29.64
C GLU A 117 1.61 3.82 28.80
N SER A 118 1.52 2.63 29.41
CA SER A 118 1.35 1.36 28.68
C SER A 118 0.12 1.32 27.75
N ASN A 119 -0.94 2.06 28.09
CA ASN A 119 -2.17 2.18 27.29
C ASN A 119 -1.96 2.93 25.97
N PHE A 120 -0.87 3.68 25.83
CA PHE A 120 -0.60 4.45 24.62
C PHE A 120 -0.14 3.57 23.46
N LEU A 121 0.78 2.65 23.74
CA LEU A 121 1.37 1.80 22.71
C LEU A 121 0.40 0.74 22.21
N SER A 122 -0.63 0.38 23.00
CA SER A 122 -1.76 -0.43 22.52
C SER A 122 -2.63 0.31 21.51
N VAL A 123 -2.94 1.60 21.72
CA VAL A 123 -3.75 2.40 20.80
C VAL A 123 -3.11 2.52 19.42
N ILE A 124 -1.78 2.68 19.36
CA ILE A 124 -1.05 2.70 18.07
C ILE A 124 -1.17 1.35 17.36
N THR A 125 -1.06 0.26 18.12
CA THR A 125 -1.17 -1.09 17.55
C THR A 125 -2.58 -1.35 17.03
N ASP A 126 -3.61 -0.86 17.71
CA ASP A 126 -5.01 -0.97 17.27
C ASP A 126 -5.27 -0.12 16.00
N ASP A 127 -4.84 1.13 15.96
CA ASP A 127 -4.97 1.99 14.77
C ASP A 127 -4.21 1.41 13.56
N PHE A 128 -3.04 0.82 13.80
CA PHE A 128 -2.23 0.21 12.76
C PHE A 128 -2.78 -1.12 12.26
N SER A 129 -3.56 -1.84 13.07
CA SER A 129 -4.12 -3.16 12.70
C SER A 129 -4.91 -3.11 11.39
N GLN A 130 -5.63 -2.00 11.17
CA GLN A 130 -6.42 -1.76 9.96
C GLN A 130 -5.56 -1.51 8.70
N LEU A 131 -4.27 -1.24 8.87
CA LEU A 131 -3.32 -1.03 7.76
C LEU A 131 -2.63 -2.32 7.34
N LEU A 132 -2.68 -3.36 8.19
CA LEU A 132 -1.98 -4.62 7.97
C LEU A 132 -2.42 -5.35 6.70
N GLU A 133 -3.64 -5.09 6.22
CA GLU A 133 -4.20 -5.78 5.05
C GLU A 133 -3.58 -5.32 3.72
N LYS A 134 -3.03 -4.10 3.66
CA LYS A 134 -2.52 -3.50 2.41
C LYS A 134 -1.00 -3.65 2.24
N LEU A 135 -0.27 -3.85 3.33
CA LEU A 135 1.18 -3.75 3.39
C LEU A 135 1.85 -5.10 3.55
N TYR A 136 3.10 -5.20 3.08
CA TYR A 136 3.98 -6.35 3.31
C TYR A 136 5.00 -6.05 4.41
N PHE A 137 5.35 -7.05 5.19
CA PHE A 137 6.21 -6.90 6.36
C PHE A 137 7.39 -7.87 6.33
N ILE A 138 8.53 -7.39 6.79
CA ILE A 138 9.66 -8.24 7.20
C ILE A 138 9.97 -7.85 8.65
N SER A 139 9.97 -8.84 9.54
CA SER A 139 10.22 -8.66 10.97
C SER A 139 11.49 -9.44 11.32
N PHE A 140 12.59 -8.71 11.44
CA PHE A 140 13.85 -9.22 11.97
C PHE A 140 13.83 -9.12 13.50
N PHE A 141 14.11 -10.23 14.19
CA PHE A 141 14.13 -10.28 15.66
C PHE A 141 15.46 -10.85 16.17
N GLU A 142 15.88 -10.35 17.33
CA GLU A 142 17.12 -10.76 17.99
C GLU A 142 17.01 -12.15 18.62
N THR A 143 18.12 -12.88 18.66
CA THR A 143 18.22 -14.18 19.35
C THR A 143 19.27 -14.21 20.44
N ARG A 144 20.09 -13.17 20.59
CA ARG A 144 21.10 -13.08 21.66
C ARG A 144 20.68 -12.08 22.73
N PRO A 145 20.91 -12.39 24.01
CA PRO A 145 20.65 -11.44 25.07
C PRO A 145 21.62 -10.27 24.97
N LEU A 146 21.19 -9.11 25.47
CA LEU A 146 21.97 -7.89 25.36
C LEU A 146 23.18 -7.89 26.30
N GLY A 147 24.40 -7.86 25.75
CA GLY A 147 25.63 -7.81 26.53
C GLY A 147 25.70 -8.90 27.61
N ASN A 148 25.98 -8.51 28.86
CA ASN A 148 26.02 -9.44 29.99
C ASN A 148 24.65 -9.69 30.64
N THR A 149 23.58 -9.09 30.11
CA THR A 149 22.23 -9.43 30.57
C THR A 149 21.91 -10.86 30.12
N ARG A 150 21.01 -11.53 30.84
CA ARG A 150 20.49 -12.86 30.43
C ARG A 150 19.14 -12.74 29.73
N GLN A 151 18.83 -11.57 29.17
CA GLN A 151 17.49 -11.26 28.66
C GLN A 151 17.56 -10.72 27.24
N ILE A 152 16.64 -11.23 26.42
CA ILE A 152 16.27 -10.64 25.13
C ILE A 152 15.50 -9.34 25.43
N VAL A 153 15.85 -8.26 24.75
CA VAL A 153 15.26 -6.93 24.98
C VAL A 153 13.85 -6.88 24.43
N VAL A 154 13.66 -7.38 23.21
CA VAL A 154 12.39 -7.50 22.50
C VAL A 154 12.25 -8.94 22.04
N ASP A 155 11.45 -9.71 22.75
CA ASP A 155 11.25 -11.12 22.41
C ASP A 155 10.55 -11.28 21.05
N ARG A 156 10.66 -12.48 20.47
CA ARG A 156 10.08 -12.80 19.16
C ARG A 156 8.60 -12.47 19.06
N THR A 157 7.82 -12.71 20.12
CA THR A 157 6.39 -12.41 20.07
C THR A 157 6.21 -10.90 19.95
N SER A 158 6.83 -10.11 20.82
CA SER A 158 6.81 -8.64 20.74
C SER A 158 7.34 -8.08 19.42
N ALA A 159 8.37 -8.70 18.84
CA ALA A 159 9.04 -8.26 17.61
C ALA A 159 8.31 -8.62 16.31
N THR A 160 7.22 -9.39 16.37
CA THR A 160 6.48 -9.84 15.17
C THR A 160 5.02 -9.37 15.24
N LEU A 161 4.36 -9.31 14.08
CA LEU A 161 2.96 -8.87 13.96
C LEU A 161 1.97 -10.04 14.05
N GLY A 162 2.47 -11.28 14.02
CA GLY A 162 1.64 -12.49 14.07
C GLY A 162 0.85 -12.74 12.78
N LEU A 163 1.30 -12.19 11.65
CA LEU A 163 0.61 -12.35 10.37
C LEU A 163 1.02 -13.64 9.65
N GLY A 164 0.21 -14.06 8.69
CA GLY A 164 0.53 -15.18 7.81
C GLY A 164 1.78 -14.93 6.96
N ARG A 165 2.47 -16.00 6.55
CA ARG A 165 3.77 -15.96 5.84
C ARG A 165 3.76 -15.19 4.52
N GLU A 166 2.59 -15.07 3.90
CA GLU A 166 2.41 -14.29 2.67
C GLU A 166 2.51 -12.77 2.89
N ARG A 167 2.25 -12.31 4.13
CA ARG A 167 2.24 -10.89 4.50
C ARG A 167 3.36 -10.50 5.44
N GLU A 168 3.87 -11.42 6.25
CA GLU A 168 5.00 -11.18 7.14
C GLU A 168 6.05 -12.28 7.03
N LYS A 169 7.27 -11.90 6.65
CA LYS A 169 8.44 -12.74 6.82
C LYS A 169 9.05 -12.48 8.20
N GLN A 170 9.04 -13.50 9.06
CA GLN A 170 9.65 -13.44 10.39
C GLN A 170 11.02 -14.11 10.34
N ILE A 171 12.09 -13.36 10.61
CA ILE A 171 13.48 -13.80 10.41
C ILE A 171 14.27 -13.58 11.70
N ALA A 172 14.89 -14.64 12.20
CA ALA A 172 15.77 -14.58 13.36
C ALA A 172 17.16 -14.11 12.94
N LEU A 173 17.74 -13.17 13.68
CA LEU A 173 19.12 -12.72 13.48
C LEU A 173 19.97 -13.03 14.72
N ASP A 174 21.15 -13.60 14.50
CA ASP A 174 22.09 -14.01 15.56
C ASP A 174 22.87 -12.82 16.17
N ALA A 175 22.10 -11.87 16.69
CA ALA A 175 22.58 -10.63 17.27
C ALA A 175 21.72 -10.23 18.48
N ASP A 176 22.26 -9.33 19.30
CA ASP A 176 21.50 -8.61 20.31
C ASP A 176 20.85 -7.35 19.70
N HIS A 177 19.96 -6.72 20.46
CA HIS A 177 19.17 -5.57 20.03
C HIS A 177 20.01 -4.37 19.58
N ALA A 178 21.20 -4.21 20.16
CA ALA A 178 22.12 -3.12 19.87
C ALA A 178 22.96 -3.37 18.60
N ARG A 179 23.07 -4.63 18.17
CA ARG A 179 23.87 -5.08 17.02
C ARG A 179 23.06 -5.68 15.88
N ILE A 180 21.75 -5.85 16.02
CA ILE A 180 20.86 -6.44 15.00
C ILE A 180 20.88 -5.70 13.64
N CYS A 181 21.28 -4.42 13.63
CA CYS A 181 21.49 -3.63 12.40
C CYS A 181 22.96 -3.25 12.15
N LYS A 182 23.92 -3.88 12.84
CA LYS A 182 25.34 -3.55 12.76
C LYS A 182 26.12 -4.76 12.28
N PHE A 183 26.51 -4.70 11.02
CA PHE A 183 27.24 -5.76 10.31
C PHE A 183 28.70 -5.41 10.20
N ALA A 184 29.57 -6.42 10.11
CA ALA A 184 31.00 -6.19 9.96
C ALA A 184 31.36 -5.62 8.58
N ASN A 185 30.74 -6.17 7.53
CA ASN A 185 30.94 -5.81 6.12
C ASN A 185 29.82 -6.44 5.26
N SER A 186 29.91 -6.28 3.94
CA SER A 186 28.95 -6.84 2.97
C SER A 186 29.00 -8.37 2.82
N ASP A 187 30.09 -9.00 3.27
CA ASP A 187 30.26 -10.46 3.22
C ASP A 187 29.76 -11.14 4.51
N ASP A 188 29.29 -10.36 5.48
CA ASP A 188 28.66 -10.86 6.69
C ASP A 188 27.38 -11.65 6.31
N PRO A 189 27.25 -12.93 6.68
CA PRO A 189 26.07 -13.73 6.34
C PRO A 189 24.76 -13.11 6.82
N MET A 190 24.79 -12.40 7.95
CA MET A 190 23.63 -11.70 8.49
C MET A 190 23.26 -10.48 7.62
N TYR A 191 24.27 -9.77 7.09
CA TYR A 191 24.05 -8.67 6.15
C TYR A 191 23.41 -9.18 4.85
N GLN A 192 23.98 -10.24 4.27
CA GLN A 192 23.46 -10.84 3.02
C GLN A 192 22.02 -11.32 3.20
N GLN A 193 21.70 -11.99 4.32
CA GLN A 193 20.34 -12.41 4.62
C GLN A 193 19.35 -11.23 4.70
N VAL A 194 19.78 -10.11 5.30
CA VAL A 194 18.97 -8.89 5.39
C VAL A 194 18.79 -8.26 4.02
N GLU A 195 19.89 -8.09 3.28
CA GLU A 195 19.91 -7.51 1.94
C GLU A 195 19.00 -8.28 0.98
N ASP A 196 19.14 -9.61 0.90
CA ASP A 196 18.35 -10.46 0.02
C ASP A 196 16.85 -10.33 0.27
N ASN A 197 16.44 -10.29 1.54
CA ASN A 197 15.03 -10.17 1.88
C ASN A 197 14.46 -8.79 1.56
N ILE A 198 15.24 -7.73 1.79
CA ILE A 198 14.84 -6.36 1.43
C ILE A 198 14.80 -6.20 -0.10
N ALA A 199 15.79 -6.73 -0.82
CA ALA A 199 15.84 -6.71 -2.28
C ALA A 199 14.62 -7.39 -2.91
N GLN A 200 14.24 -8.58 -2.42
CA GLN A 200 13.02 -9.25 -2.86
C GLN A 200 11.75 -8.40 -2.64
N MET A 201 11.66 -7.66 -1.53
CA MET A 201 10.54 -6.75 -1.28
C MET A 201 10.56 -5.57 -2.25
N VAL A 202 11.73 -5.02 -2.57
CA VAL A 202 11.92 -3.95 -3.56
C VAL A 202 11.49 -4.42 -4.95
N ASP A 203 11.93 -5.61 -5.38
CA ASP A 203 11.58 -6.16 -6.69
C ASP A 203 10.07 -6.42 -6.82
N ALA A 204 9.44 -6.92 -5.75
CA ALA A 204 8.00 -7.09 -5.69
C ALA A 204 7.26 -5.74 -5.78
N ALA A 205 7.77 -4.69 -5.12
CA ALA A 205 7.20 -3.35 -5.18
C ALA A 205 7.27 -2.76 -6.60
N ILE A 206 8.44 -2.86 -7.24
CA ILE A 206 8.65 -2.37 -8.61
C ILE A 206 7.74 -3.12 -9.59
N SER A 207 7.65 -4.44 -9.46
CA SER A 207 6.82 -5.29 -10.33
C SER A 207 5.33 -4.94 -10.20
N LYS A 208 4.82 -4.75 -8.97
CA LYS A 208 3.44 -4.35 -8.73
C LYS A 208 3.12 -2.96 -9.31
N THR A 209 4.06 -2.02 -9.25
CA THR A 209 3.89 -0.70 -9.87
C THR A 209 3.88 -0.77 -11.40
N LYS A 210 4.75 -1.59 -12.01
CA LYS A 210 4.73 -1.82 -13.45
C LYS A 210 3.39 -2.39 -13.91
N GLN A 211 2.89 -3.42 -13.23
CA GLN A 211 1.57 -4.01 -13.50
C GLN A 211 0.44 -2.98 -13.38
N LYS A 212 0.43 -2.18 -12.30
CA LYS A 212 -0.58 -1.11 -12.12
C LYS A 212 -0.56 -0.10 -13.28
N ASN A 213 0.64 0.28 -13.74
CA ASN A 213 0.78 1.22 -14.85
C ASN A 213 0.36 0.60 -16.19
N GLU A 214 0.70 -0.66 -16.43
CA GLU A 214 0.27 -1.41 -17.62
C GLU A 214 -1.25 -1.61 -17.65
N ASP A 215 -1.87 -1.97 -16.53
CA ASP A 215 -3.32 -2.12 -16.43
C ASP A 215 -4.04 -0.78 -16.60
N SER A 216 -3.47 0.30 -16.05
CA SER A 216 -4.00 1.65 -16.25
C SER A 216 -3.92 2.06 -17.73
N LYS A 217 -2.84 1.71 -18.42
CA LYS A 217 -2.68 1.94 -19.86
C LYS A 217 -3.64 1.09 -20.69
N LYS A 218 -3.77 -0.21 -20.40
CA LYS A 218 -4.75 -1.10 -21.06
C LYS A 218 -6.19 -0.62 -20.87
N ARG A 219 -6.51 -0.02 -19.71
CA ARG A 219 -7.83 0.58 -19.46
C ARG A 219 -8.07 1.89 -20.22
N LEU A 220 -7.03 2.56 -20.71
CA LEU A 220 -7.13 3.78 -21.52
C LEU A 220 -7.19 3.47 -23.03
N ASP A 221 -6.64 2.35 -23.47
CA ASP A 221 -6.51 2.01 -24.89
C ASP A 221 -7.66 1.10 -25.38
N ASN A 222 -8.91 1.61 -25.48
CA ASN A 222 -9.94 0.97 -26.30
C ASN A 222 -9.94 1.56 -27.71
N ILE A 223 -8.86 1.32 -28.45
CA ILE A 223 -8.58 1.90 -29.76
C ILE A 223 -8.95 0.92 -30.86
N THR A 224 -9.82 1.32 -31.79
CA THR A 224 -10.18 0.52 -32.98
C THR A 224 -9.87 1.31 -34.25
N ALA A 225 -9.17 0.68 -35.20
CA ALA A 225 -9.01 1.19 -36.57
C ALA A 225 -9.99 0.47 -37.50
N ILE A 226 -10.78 1.24 -38.24
CA ILE A 226 -11.82 0.77 -39.16
C ILE A 226 -11.41 1.21 -40.55
N LEU A 227 -10.98 0.26 -41.37
CA LEU A 227 -10.48 0.50 -42.72
C LEU A 227 -11.46 -0.06 -43.76
N GLY A 228 -11.74 0.72 -44.81
CA GLY A 228 -12.63 0.33 -45.90
C GLY A 228 -14.04 0.91 -45.74
N SER A 229 -14.95 0.45 -46.60
CA SER A 229 -16.33 0.94 -46.65
C SER A 229 -17.32 -0.04 -46.03
N ASP A 230 -18.51 0.46 -45.65
CA ASP A 230 -19.65 -0.33 -45.17
C ASP A 230 -19.44 -1.10 -43.85
N ASN A 231 -18.53 -0.65 -42.99
CA ASN A 231 -18.29 -1.30 -41.69
C ASN A 231 -19.29 -0.86 -40.62
N LYS A 232 -19.57 -1.76 -39.66
CA LYS A 232 -20.36 -1.45 -38.44
C LYS A 232 -19.59 -1.90 -37.19
N VAL A 233 -19.34 -0.98 -36.26
CA VAL A 233 -18.55 -1.24 -35.06
C VAL A 233 -19.20 -0.63 -33.82
N ALA A 234 -19.19 -1.37 -32.70
CA ALA A 234 -19.60 -0.88 -31.39
C ALA A 234 -18.50 -1.12 -30.36
N GLN A 235 -18.10 -0.07 -29.65
CA GLN A 235 -17.11 -0.11 -28.57
C GLN A 235 -17.79 0.22 -27.24
N HIS A 236 -17.46 -0.54 -26.20
CA HIS A 236 -17.98 -0.33 -24.85
C HIS A 236 -16.80 -0.18 -23.89
N GLY A 237 -16.85 0.84 -23.03
CA GLY A 237 -15.78 1.12 -22.08
C GLY A 237 -15.53 2.62 -21.93
N ARG A 238 -14.68 3.02 -20.98
CA ARG A 238 -14.25 4.41 -20.87
C ARG A 238 -13.09 4.68 -21.85
N SER A 239 -13.00 5.91 -22.34
CA SER A 239 -11.93 6.42 -23.20
C SER A 239 -11.79 5.69 -24.54
N ASN A 240 -12.91 5.37 -25.21
CA ASN A 240 -12.86 4.70 -26.51
C ASN A 240 -12.23 5.62 -27.57
N SER A 241 -11.37 5.10 -28.42
CA SER A 241 -10.83 5.81 -29.57
C SER A 241 -11.11 5.05 -30.86
N SER A 242 -11.56 5.76 -31.90
CA SER A 242 -11.77 5.18 -33.22
C SER A 242 -11.12 6.00 -34.32
N LEU A 243 -10.44 5.32 -35.25
CA LEU A 243 -9.97 5.88 -36.51
C LEU A 243 -10.75 5.20 -37.64
N VAL A 244 -11.56 5.96 -38.37
CA VAL A 244 -12.44 5.46 -39.42
C VAL A 244 -11.99 6.03 -40.76
N THR A 245 -11.62 5.18 -41.71
CA THR A 245 -11.23 5.59 -43.06
C THR A 245 -11.99 4.80 -44.11
N GLY A 246 -12.61 5.48 -45.05
CA GLY A 246 -13.46 4.90 -46.11
C GLY A 246 -14.87 5.47 -46.06
N ASP A 247 -15.79 4.92 -46.86
CA ASP A 247 -17.12 5.51 -47.01
C ASP A 247 -18.19 4.66 -46.29
N VAL A 248 -19.26 5.33 -45.80
CA VAL A 248 -20.48 4.68 -45.27
C VAL A 248 -20.27 3.77 -44.04
N ASN A 249 -19.30 4.10 -43.18
CA ASN A 249 -19.06 3.36 -41.94
C ASN A 249 -19.97 3.83 -40.79
N HIS A 250 -20.39 2.92 -39.92
CA HIS A 250 -21.18 3.22 -38.72
C HIS A 250 -20.42 2.81 -37.45
N THR A 251 -20.10 3.77 -36.58
CA THR A 251 -19.38 3.53 -35.31
C THR A 251 -20.20 4.00 -34.12
N GLN A 252 -20.34 3.15 -33.10
CA GLN A 252 -20.97 3.47 -31.83
C GLN A 252 -19.97 3.32 -30.68
N GLN A 253 -19.87 4.31 -29.80
CA GLN A 253 -19.00 4.28 -28.63
C GLN A 253 -19.81 4.57 -27.37
N TYR A 254 -19.75 3.67 -26.39
CA TYR A 254 -20.47 3.76 -25.13
C TYR A 254 -19.50 3.93 -23.97
N GLY A 255 -19.65 5.02 -23.23
CA GLY A 255 -18.82 5.38 -22.07
C GLY A 255 -18.25 6.79 -22.15
N ASP A 256 -17.45 7.17 -21.17
CA ASP A 256 -16.98 8.56 -21.01
C ASP A 256 -15.67 8.80 -21.77
N ASN A 257 -15.38 10.04 -22.16
CA ASN A 257 -14.13 10.47 -22.81
C ASN A 257 -13.83 9.82 -24.18
N ASN A 258 -14.86 9.52 -24.96
CA ASN A 258 -14.72 8.95 -26.29
C ASN A 258 -14.09 9.94 -27.29
N LYS A 259 -13.28 9.43 -28.22
CA LYS A 259 -12.63 10.20 -29.29
C LYS A 259 -12.76 9.48 -30.63
N SER A 260 -13.04 10.21 -31.69
CA SER A 260 -13.14 9.64 -33.03
C SER A 260 -12.52 10.55 -34.08
N THR A 261 -11.84 9.93 -35.05
CA THR A 261 -11.34 10.58 -36.25
C THR A 261 -11.93 9.86 -37.45
N VAL A 262 -12.51 10.61 -38.38
CA VAL A 262 -13.31 10.06 -39.49
C VAL A 262 -12.87 10.70 -40.79
N GLU A 263 -12.51 9.87 -41.77
CA GLU A 263 -12.15 10.26 -43.12
C GLU A 263 -12.98 9.48 -44.15
N GLY A 264 -13.46 10.18 -45.19
CA GLY A 264 -14.38 9.64 -46.19
C GLY A 264 -15.80 10.20 -46.06
N ARG A 265 -16.71 9.77 -46.95
CA ARG A 265 -18.08 10.28 -47.08
C ARG A 265 -19.09 9.31 -46.50
N GLY A 266 -20.18 9.85 -45.92
CA GLY A 266 -21.32 9.04 -45.46
C GLY A 266 -21.08 8.27 -44.15
N ASN A 267 -19.97 8.50 -43.47
CA ASN A 267 -19.68 7.89 -42.17
C ASN A 267 -20.58 8.47 -41.06
N VAL A 268 -21.06 7.60 -40.17
CA VAL A 268 -21.88 7.94 -39.00
C VAL A 268 -21.13 7.48 -37.75
N THR A 269 -20.84 8.41 -36.84
CA THR A 269 -20.24 8.10 -35.53
C THR A 269 -21.12 8.63 -34.42
N MET A 270 -21.46 7.76 -33.46
CA MET A 270 -22.30 8.08 -32.31
C MET A 270 -21.53 7.79 -31.03
N GLN A 271 -21.46 8.78 -30.13
CA GLN A 271 -20.83 8.67 -28.83
C GLN A 271 -21.89 8.88 -27.75
N ILE A 272 -22.01 7.94 -26.82
CA ILE A 272 -23.02 7.94 -25.76
C ILE A 272 -22.29 7.88 -24.42
N SER A 273 -22.44 8.92 -23.61
CA SER A 273 -21.81 8.97 -22.29
C SER A 273 -22.49 8.01 -21.30
N SER A 274 -21.79 7.61 -20.24
CA SER A 274 -22.37 6.68 -19.26
C SER A 274 -23.59 7.27 -18.53
N ASN A 275 -23.61 8.58 -18.29
CA ASN A 275 -24.75 9.28 -17.67
C ASN A 275 -25.99 9.32 -18.58
N GLU A 276 -25.82 9.47 -19.89
CA GLU A 276 -26.93 9.43 -20.85
C GLU A 276 -27.49 8.02 -21.00
N TYR A 277 -26.64 7.00 -20.91
CA TYR A 277 -27.06 5.60 -20.96
C TYR A 277 -27.99 5.24 -19.79
N TYR A 278 -27.67 5.67 -18.57
CA TYR A 278 -28.54 5.50 -17.40
C TYR A 278 -29.82 6.34 -17.47
N GLY A 279 -29.73 7.58 -17.97
CA GLY A 279 -30.90 8.45 -18.17
C GLY A 279 -31.93 7.86 -19.15
N LEU A 280 -31.47 7.29 -20.27
CA LEU A 280 -32.31 6.57 -21.22
C LEU A 280 -32.89 5.27 -20.64
N TRP A 281 -32.09 4.50 -19.89
CA TRP A 281 -32.57 3.27 -19.25
C TRP A 281 -33.64 3.53 -18.19
N GLU A 282 -33.50 4.57 -17.36
CA GLU A 282 -34.50 4.96 -16.35
C GLU A 282 -35.78 5.52 -17.01
N THR A 283 -35.64 6.29 -18.09
CA THR A 283 -36.78 6.81 -18.86
C THR A 283 -37.55 5.69 -19.58
N LEU A 284 -36.84 4.66 -20.04
CA LEU A 284 -37.43 3.49 -20.69
C LEU A 284 -37.99 2.47 -19.70
N ARG A 285 -37.43 2.33 -18.49
CA ARG A 285 -37.99 1.51 -17.41
C ARG A 285 -39.44 1.87 -17.09
N GLY A 286 -39.75 3.17 -17.06
CA GLY A 286 -41.12 3.66 -16.84
C GLY A 286 -42.09 3.29 -17.97
N TYR A 287 -41.58 3.07 -19.19
CA TYR A 287 -42.37 2.67 -20.35
C TYR A 287 -42.59 1.14 -20.46
N PHE A 288 -41.68 0.32 -19.94
CA PHE A 288 -41.73 -1.14 -20.08
C PHE A 288 -42.46 -1.89 -18.95
N VAL A 289 -42.86 -1.21 -17.86
CA VAL A 289 -43.61 -1.84 -16.75
C VAL A 289 -45.11 -2.03 -17.06
N THR A 290 -45.63 -1.50 -18.17
CA THR A 290 -47.08 -1.51 -18.47
C THR A 290 -47.49 -2.16 -19.80
N GLN A 291 -46.60 -2.90 -20.48
CA GLN A 291 -46.93 -3.62 -21.73
C GLN A 291 -46.49 -5.09 -21.65
N PRO A 292 -47.25 -6.05 -22.19
CA PRO A 292 -46.82 -7.44 -22.25
C PRO A 292 -45.60 -7.58 -23.17
N VAL A 293 -44.61 -8.34 -22.70
CA VAL A 293 -43.32 -8.55 -23.37
C VAL A 293 -43.53 -9.26 -24.71
N GLY A 294 -43.14 -8.62 -25.81
CA GLY A 294 -43.11 -9.22 -27.15
C GLY A 294 -41.87 -10.11 -27.38
N PRO A 295 -41.85 -10.94 -28.43
CA PRO A 295 -40.90 -12.06 -28.59
C PRO A 295 -39.43 -11.67 -28.85
N TRP A 296 -39.12 -10.37 -28.91
CA TRP A 296 -37.80 -9.86 -29.27
C TRP A 296 -36.90 -9.55 -28.06
N MET A 297 -37.35 -9.84 -26.84
CA MET A 297 -36.58 -9.72 -25.60
C MET A 297 -36.03 -11.06 -25.06
N ASN A 298 -35.78 -12.05 -25.93
CA ASN A 298 -34.98 -13.22 -25.55
C ASN A 298 -33.58 -13.10 -26.15
N ASN A 299 -32.70 -12.35 -25.48
CA ASN A 299 -31.26 -12.61 -25.52
C ASN A 299 -30.78 -12.70 -24.09
N GLN A 300 -30.91 -13.91 -23.53
CA GLN A 300 -30.17 -14.31 -22.35
C GLN A 300 -28.67 -14.48 -22.70
N PRO A 301 -27.78 -14.37 -21.70
CA PRO A 301 -26.34 -14.42 -21.88
C PRO A 301 -25.90 -15.77 -22.47
N LEU A 302 -24.82 -15.73 -23.25
CA LEU A 302 -24.12 -16.92 -23.74
C LEU A 302 -23.58 -17.74 -22.56
N GLU A 303 -24.37 -18.70 -22.08
CA GLU A 303 -23.86 -19.87 -21.39
C GLU A 303 -23.60 -20.98 -22.41
N ASN A 304 -22.35 -21.45 -22.39
CA ASN A 304 -21.79 -22.66 -22.97
C ASN A 304 -22.80 -23.70 -23.50
N ASN A 305 -22.68 -24.09 -24.78
CA ASN A 305 -22.92 -25.48 -25.16
C ASN A 305 -22.08 -25.91 -26.40
N PRO A 306 -21.51 -27.12 -26.41
CA PRO A 306 -20.44 -27.56 -27.29
C PRO A 306 -20.95 -28.46 -28.42
N GLU A 307 -21.14 -27.94 -29.63
CA GLU A 307 -21.17 -28.78 -30.83
C GLU A 307 -20.61 -28.00 -32.01
N ALA A 308 -19.28 -27.87 -32.01
CA ALA A 308 -18.54 -27.78 -33.26
C ALA A 308 -18.40 -29.21 -33.81
N ARG A 309 -19.03 -29.46 -34.95
CA ARG A 309 -18.55 -30.43 -35.94
C ARG A 309 -17.97 -29.66 -37.10
#